data_AF-A0A8I1G557-F1
#
_entry.id   AF-A0A8I1G557-F1
#
_cell.length_a   1.000
_cell.length_b   1.000
_cell.length_c   1.000
_cell.angle_alpha   90.00
_cell.angle_beta   90.00
_cell.angle_gamma   90.00
#
_symmetry.space_group_name_H-M   'P 1'
#
loop_
_entity.id
_entity.type
_entity.pdbx_description
1 polymer ?
#
loop_
_entity_poly.entity_id
_entity_poly.type
_entity_poly.pdbx_seq_one_letter_code
_entity_poly.pdbx_strand_id
1 'polypeptide(L)'
;MSECLAARVDDEIAHTASKGWMIAGLVGGAILGAAAVVVTGGTALVAVSAVAAGACAAGGLGELLGSMSWAPRHTTGTLKEGSPNVFINSRKAIRAHLSAGECDEHSGSLQRVAEGSIKVYINNFPASRTGDKLTCSAEISQGSRNVIIGGSKVQTDEISPEIPEWVNWTMLAVGAGAMAVLASPAIALLSTLGAMGGGTVGSYAGGMLFGEGSDGQKWGMLIGSVIGGGAGMKGGARFDAWRAGKPVLEPVKPNISARRAELNEKFGRTGDINRDINIRANQKIVDDFMRSQGVEESKIPAYRSGIDLEQRVTIETINKGKIAYQNQSPGNWQGNWYSLDESTPATKLGINPEGQVRDTGLIVPKEVKAYQAQQKVEMLRSSATPALDTWSVPDKPFQTEGGGIQWFTTKRDIWTPYNE
;
A
#
# COMPACT_ATOMS: atom_id res chain seq x y z
N MET A 1 -6.95 -43.35 -8.93
CA MET A 1 -6.74 -42.67 -10.23
C MET A 1 -8.09 -42.15 -10.67
N SER A 2 -8.23 -40.87 -11.01
CA SER A 2 -9.53 -40.37 -11.48
C SER A 2 -9.81 -40.90 -12.88
N GLU A 3 -11.02 -41.41 -13.04
CA GLU A 3 -11.59 -41.82 -14.31
C GLU A 3 -12.41 -40.63 -14.84
N CYS A 4 -11.93 -40.00 -15.92
CA CYS A 4 -12.53 -38.78 -16.47
C CYS A 4 -13.11 -39.07 -17.86
N LEU A 5 -14.21 -38.39 -18.20
CA LEU A 5 -14.90 -38.59 -19.47
C LEU A 5 -14.03 -38.05 -20.61
N ALA A 6 -13.93 -38.81 -21.71
CA ALA A 6 -13.12 -38.42 -22.86
C ALA A 6 -13.67 -37.17 -23.55
N ALA A 7 -12.81 -36.20 -23.86
CA ALA A 7 -13.20 -34.98 -24.54
C ALA A 7 -13.24 -35.16 -26.07
N ARG A 8 -14.17 -34.45 -26.70
CA ARG A 8 -14.45 -34.51 -28.14
C ARG A 8 -14.67 -33.11 -28.71
N VAL A 9 -14.51 -32.97 -30.03
CA VAL A 9 -14.89 -31.73 -30.73
C VAL A 9 -16.35 -31.39 -30.46
N ASP A 10 -16.63 -30.10 -30.26
CA ASP A 10 -17.84 -29.43 -29.81
C ASP A 10 -18.19 -29.62 -28.32
N ASP A 11 -17.37 -30.35 -27.53
CA ASP A 11 -17.61 -30.41 -26.09
C ASP A 11 -17.29 -29.02 -25.51
N GLU A 12 -18.11 -28.61 -24.53
CA GLU A 12 -18.04 -27.31 -23.89
C GLU A 12 -16.75 -27.13 -23.07
N ILE A 13 -16.27 -25.89 -23.05
CA ILE A 13 -15.21 -25.43 -22.15
C ILE A 13 -15.77 -24.36 -21.23
N ALA A 14 -15.23 -24.26 -20.02
CA ALA A 14 -15.70 -23.32 -19.01
C ALA A 14 -14.53 -22.72 -18.22
N HIS A 15 -14.68 -21.45 -17.88
CA HIS A 15 -13.82 -20.80 -16.90
C HIS A 15 -14.37 -20.99 -15.48
N THR A 16 -13.48 -20.81 -14.50
CA THR A 16 -13.91 -20.77 -13.11
C THR A 16 -14.47 -19.39 -12.77
N ALA A 17 -15.14 -19.25 -11.62
CA ALA A 17 -15.59 -17.95 -11.13
C ALA A 17 -14.52 -17.21 -10.30
N SER A 18 -13.22 -17.46 -10.54
CA SER A 18 -12.14 -17.05 -9.63
C SER A 18 -12.09 -15.53 -9.41
N LYS A 19 -12.33 -14.75 -10.47
CA LYS A 19 -12.43 -13.28 -10.37
C LYS A 19 -13.58 -12.81 -9.47
N GLY A 20 -14.75 -13.48 -9.57
CA GLY A 20 -15.90 -13.19 -8.72
C GLY A 20 -15.63 -13.49 -7.25
N TRP A 21 -15.01 -14.63 -6.96
CA TRP A 21 -14.58 -14.99 -5.60
C TRP A 21 -13.50 -14.07 -5.05
N MET A 22 -12.60 -13.56 -5.89
CA MET A 22 -11.62 -12.56 -5.47
C MET A 22 -12.31 -11.26 -4.99
N ILE A 23 -13.27 -10.75 -5.75
CA ILE A 23 -14.05 -9.56 -5.38
C ILE A 23 -14.84 -9.81 -4.10
N ALA A 24 -15.53 -10.95 -4.00
CA ALA A 24 -16.27 -11.33 -2.81
C ALA A 24 -15.35 -11.44 -1.57
N GLY A 25 -14.15 -12.00 -1.73
CA GLY A 25 -13.14 -12.08 -0.68
C GLY A 25 -12.65 -10.71 -0.22
N LEU A 26 -12.43 -9.77 -1.15
CA LEU A 26 -12.02 -8.40 -0.82
C LEU A 26 -13.11 -7.64 -0.05
N VAL A 27 -14.36 -7.72 -0.51
CA VAL A 27 -15.51 -7.08 0.16
C VAL A 27 -15.76 -7.71 1.52
N GLY A 28 -15.80 -9.04 1.60
CA GLY A 28 -15.97 -9.77 2.85
C GLY A 28 -14.85 -9.48 3.85
N GLY A 29 -13.60 -9.45 3.38
CA GLY A 29 -12.44 -9.10 4.20
C GLY A 29 -12.50 -7.68 4.75
N ALA A 30 -12.91 -6.70 3.93
CA ALA A 30 -13.09 -5.31 4.37
C ALA A 30 -14.19 -5.18 5.43
N ILE A 31 -15.34 -5.84 5.23
CA ILE A 31 -16.45 -5.83 6.19
C ILE A 31 -16.03 -6.48 7.51
N LEU A 32 -15.39 -7.65 7.46
CA LEU A 32 -14.90 -8.35 8.65
C LEU A 32 -13.82 -7.54 9.38
N GLY A 33 -12.92 -6.89 8.63
CA GLY A 33 -11.92 -5.98 9.17
C GLY A 33 -12.55 -4.79 9.90
N ALA A 34 -13.52 -4.12 9.28
CA ALA A 34 -14.25 -3.01 9.90
C ALA A 34 -15.02 -3.46 11.16
N ALA A 35 -15.69 -4.61 11.10
CA ALA A 35 -16.39 -5.18 12.25
C ALA A 35 -15.43 -5.52 13.40
N ALA A 36 -14.26 -6.10 13.10
CA ALA A 36 -13.23 -6.36 14.11
C ALA A 36 -12.74 -5.08 14.80
N VAL A 37 -12.59 -3.97 14.05
CA VAL A 37 -12.25 -2.67 14.63
C VAL A 37 -13.34 -2.19 15.60
N VAL A 38 -14.61 -2.21 15.18
CA VAL A 38 -15.74 -1.74 15.97
C VAL A 38 -15.92 -2.56 17.25
N VAL A 39 -15.83 -3.90 17.16
CA VAL A 39 -16.13 -4.79 18.28
C VAL A 39 -14.98 -4.87 19.28
N THR A 40 -13.73 -4.92 18.81
CA THR A 40 -12.59 -5.22 19.70
C THR A 40 -11.66 -4.02 19.92
N GLY A 41 -12.04 -2.83 19.45
CA GLY A 41 -11.17 -1.64 19.46
C GLY A 41 -9.89 -1.86 18.64
N GLY A 42 -9.96 -2.67 17.57
CA GLY A 42 -8.83 -2.98 16.69
C GLY A 42 -7.89 -4.11 17.15
N THR A 43 -8.02 -4.62 18.37
CA THR A 43 -7.11 -5.68 18.88
C THR A 43 -7.21 -7.01 18.11
N ALA A 44 -8.40 -7.43 17.67
CA ALA A 44 -8.58 -8.63 16.86
C ALA A 44 -8.19 -8.42 15.39
N LEU A 45 -8.00 -7.17 14.94
CA LEU A 45 -7.68 -6.88 13.55
C LEU A 45 -6.34 -7.48 13.13
N VAL A 46 -5.37 -7.60 14.04
CA VAL A 46 -4.07 -8.23 13.76
C VAL A 46 -4.23 -9.73 13.46
N ALA A 47 -5.07 -10.43 14.22
CA ALA A 47 -5.35 -11.85 13.99
C ALA A 47 -6.12 -12.06 12.69
N VAL A 48 -7.17 -11.27 12.44
CA VAL A 48 -7.97 -11.31 11.20
C VAL A 48 -7.11 -11.02 9.98
N SER A 49 -6.25 -10.00 10.05
CA SER A 49 -5.39 -9.58 8.94
C SER A 49 -4.29 -10.59 8.65
N ALA A 50 -3.80 -11.32 9.65
CA ALA A 50 -2.83 -12.39 9.42
C ALA A 50 -3.46 -13.62 8.77
N VAL A 51 -4.70 -13.96 9.11
CA VAL A 51 -5.46 -14.98 8.40
C VAL A 51 -5.67 -14.56 6.94
N ALA A 52 -6.04 -13.29 6.69
CA ALA A 52 -6.23 -12.77 5.35
C ALA A 52 -4.93 -12.75 4.52
N ALA A 53 -3.82 -12.28 5.10
CA ALA A 53 -2.50 -12.27 4.45
C ALA A 53 -2.01 -13.70 4.16
N GLY A 54 -2.21 -14.63 5.09
CA GLY A 54 -1.85 -16.03 4.89
C GLY A 54 -2.67 -16.72 3.80
N ALA A 55 -3.93 -16.32 3.64
CA ALA A 55 -4.78 -16.82 2.57
C ALA A 55 -4.37 -16.25 1.19
N CYS A 56 -3.86 -15.02 1.13
CA CYS A 56 -3.29 -14.46 -0.10
C CYS A 56 -1.99 -15.16 -0.50
N ALA A 57 -1.16 -15.56 0.47
CA ALA A 57 0.09 -16.29 0.23
C ALA A 57 -0.10 -17.70 -0.34
N ALA A 58 -1.31 -18.27 -0.22
CA ALA A 58 -1.68 -19.59 -0.74
C ALA A 58 -2.23 -19.55 -2.18
N GLY A 59 -1.82 -18.60 -3.02
CA GLY A 59 -2.34 -18.45 -4.39
C GLY A 59 -3.65 -17.68 -4.48
N GLY A 60 -4.03 -16.94 -3.42
CA GLY A 60 -5.22 -16.09 -3.40
C GLY A 60 -6.53 -16.83 -3.11
N LEU A 61 -7.35 -16.29 -2.20
CA LEU A 61 -8.66 -16.87 -1.85
C LEU A 61 -9.61 -16.97 -3.05
N GLY A 62 -9.53 -16.04 -4.00
CA GLY A 62 -10.39 -16.02 -5.18
C GLY A 62 -10.14 -17.23 -6.08
N GLU A 63 -8.88 -17.51 -6.40
CA GLU A 63 -8.48 -18.64 -7.24
C GLU A 63 -8.68 -19.98 -6.52
N LEU A 64 -8.39 -20.02 -5.21
CA LEU A 64 -8.64 -21.20 -4.39
C LEU A 64 -10.13 -21.56 -4.35
N LEU A 65 -11.01 -20.59 -4.03
CA LEU A 65 -12.45 -20.84 -3.96
C LEU A 65 -13.05 -21.05 -5.34
N GLY A 66 -12.62 -20.30 -6.34
CA GLY A 66 -13.09 -20.44 -7.73
C GLY A 66 -12.72 -21.78 -8.36
N SER A 67 -11.58 -22.35 -8.00
CA SER A 67 -11.14 -23.65 -8.53
C SER A 67 -11.77 -24.85 -7.83
N MET A 68 -12.57 -24.68 -6.78
CA MET A 68 -13.22 -25.79 -6.07
C MET A 68 -14.22 -26.53 -6.97
N SER A 69 -14.43 -27.83 -6.73
CA SER A 69 -15.39 -28.62 -7.51
C SER A 69 -16.83 -28.11 -7.39
N TRP A 70 -17.21 -27.57 -6.22
CA TRP A 70 -18.53 -27.00 -5.95
C TRP A 70 -18.70 -25.56 -6.49
N ALA A 71 -17.61 -24.90 -6.88
CA ALA A 71 -17.68 -23.53 -7.34
C ALA A 71 -18.35 -23.46 -8.73
N PRO A 72 -19.21 -22.44 -8.97
CA PRO A 72 -19.83 -22.25 -10.27
C PRO A 72 -18.79 -22.12 -11.37
N ARG A 73 -19.06 -22.79 -12.49
CA ARG A 73 -18.37 -22.61 -13.76
C ARG A 73 -19.36 -22.01 -14.74
N HIS A 74 -18.87 -21.15 -15.62
CA HIS A 74 -19.66 -20.64 -16.73
C HIS A 74 -19.04 -21.09 -18.04
N THR A 75 -19.88 -21.59 -18.94
CA THR A 75 -19.46 -22.05 -20.26
C THR A 75 -19.03 -20.86 -21.10
N THR A 76 -17.83 -20.93 -21.66
CA THR A 76 -17.20 -19.83 -22.41
C THR A 76 -16.83 -20.23 -23.83
N GLY A 77 -17.26 -21.40 -24.30
CA GLY A 77 -17.03 -21.81 -25.67
C GLY A 77 -17.01 -23.31 -25.85
N THR A 78 -16.37 -23.77 -26.93
CA THR A 78 -16.35 -25.19 -27.33
C THR A 78 -15.05 -25.59 -28.02
N LEU A 79 -14.71 -26.88 -27.94
CA LEU A 79 -13.57 -27.46 -28.65
C LEU A 79 -13.86 -27.52 -30.16
N LYS A 80 -12.94 -27.08 -31.02
CA LYS A 80 -13.17 -27.01 -32.48
C LYS A 80 -12.29 -27.95 -33.29
N GLU A 81 -11.07 -28.19 -32.84
CA GLU A 81 -10.10 -29.03 -33.53
C GLU A 81 -9.86 -30.32 -32.74
N GLY A 82 -9.64 -31.43 -33.44
CA GLY A 82 -9.45 -32.74 -32.82
C GLY A 82 -8.63 -33.69 -33.70
N SER A 83 -8.62 -34.97 -33.36
CA SER A 83 -7.92 -36.00 -34.13
C SER A 83 -8.48 -36.14 -35.57
N PRO A 84 -7.61 -36.33 -36.57
CA PRO A 84 -8.07 -36.56 -37.95
C PRO A 84 -8.69 -37.94 -38.18
N ASN A 85 -8.39 -38.93 -37.33
CA ASN A 85 -8.75 -40.33 -37.57
C ASN A 85 -9.23 -41.11 -36.34
N VAL A 86 -9.18 -40.53 -35.14
CA VAL A 86 -9.72 -41.16 -33.92
C VAL A 86 -10.99 -40.42 -33.51
N PHE A 87 -12.08 -41.18 -33.40
CA PHE A 87 -13.40 -40.67 -33.07
C PHE A 87 -13.92 -41.36 -31.81
N ILE A 88 -14.57 -40.59 -30.95
CA ILE A 88 -15.26 -41.08 -29.76
C ILE A 88 -16.71 -40.68 -29.90
N ASN A 89 -17.61 -41.66 -29.98
CA ASN A 89 -19.04 -41.42 -30.25
C ASN A 89 -19.25 -40.51 -31.47
N SER A 90 -18.60 -40.85 -32.59
CA SER A 90 -18.68 -40.15 -33.88
C SER A 90 -18.17 -38.70 -33.90
N ARG A 91 -17.57 -38.21 -32.81
CA ARG A 91 -16.94 -36.89 -32.74
C ARG A 91 -15.43 -37.05 -32.61
N LYS A 92 -14.66 -36.19 -33.25
CA LYS A 92 -13.19 -36.27 -33.23
C LYS A 92 -12.69 -36.19 -31.79
N ALA A 93 -11.79 -37.09 -31.41
CA ALA A 93 -11.21 -37.11 -30.07
C ALA A 93 -10.21 -35.97 -29.86
N ILE A 94 -10.09 -35.48 -28.63
CA ILE A 94 -9.25 -34.31 -28.31
C ILE A 94 -7.88 -34.76 -27.81
N ARG A 95 -6.86 -34.04 -28.27
CA ARG A 95 -5.44 -34.26 -28.01
C ARG A 95 -4.82 -33.01 -27.44
N ALA A 96 -4.10 -33.12 -26.33
CA ALA A 96 -3.25 -32.05 -25.82
C ALA A 96 -2.21 -31.65 -26.90
N HIS A 97 -1.71 -30.42 -26.84
CA HIS A 97 -0.76 -29.79 -27.77
C HIS A 97 -1.25 -29.51 -29.19
N LEU A 98 -2.13 -30.35 -29.74
CA LEU A 98 -2.57 -30.24 -31.12
C LEU A 98 -4.01 -29.75 -31.30
N SER A 99 -4.89 -30.09 -30.37
CA SER A 99 -6.30 -29.69 -30.47
C SER A 99 -6.49 -28.30 -29.91
N ALA A 100 -7.53 -27.62 -30.36
CA ALA A 100 -7.82 -26.26 -29.95
C ALA A 100 -9.33 -26.00 -29.84
N GLY A 101 -9.68 -25.06 -28.99
CA GLY A 101 -11.05 -24.61 -28.74
C GLY A 101 -11.21 -23.11 -28.90
N GLU A 102 -12.43 -22.70 -29.15
CA GLU A 102 -12.83 -21.29 -29.17
C GLU A 102 -13.27 -20.89 -27.77
N CYS A 103 -12.78 -19.74 -27.28
CA CYS A 103 -13.12 -19.18 -25.97
C CYS A 103 -13.57 -17.72 -26.11
N ASP A 104 -14.80 -17.44 -25.70
CA ASP A 104 -15.48 -16.15 -25.83
C ASP A 104 -14.87 -15.05 -24.92
N GLU A 105 -14.16 -15.43 -23.86
CA GLU A 105 -13.47 -14.48 -22.96
C GLU A 105 -12.14 -13.96 -23.50
N HIS A 106 -11.66 -14.52 -24.61
CA HIS A 106 -10.38 -14.17 -25.19
C HIS A 106 -10.54 -13.89 -26.68
N SER A 107 -10.41 -12.61 -27.06
CA SER A 107 -10.40 -12.22 -28.46
C SER A 107 -9.15 -12.78 -29.16
N GLY A 108 -9.32 -13.49 -30.29
CA GLY A 108 -8.21 -13.91 -31.14
C GLY A 108 -8.26 -15.38 -31.56
N SER A 109 -7.07 -16.00 -31.63
CA SER A 109 -6.86 -17.37 -32.10
C SER A 109 -7.45 -18.41 -31.15
N LEU A 110 -7.74 -19.60 -31.70
CA LEU A 110 -8.13 -20.76 -30.92
C LEU A 110 -7.10 -21.05 -29.81
N GLN A 111 -7.62 -21.40 -28.64
CA GLN A 111 -6.83 -21.75 -27.46
C GLN A 111 -6.45 -23.22 -27.54
N ARG A 112 -5.17 -23.54 -27.39
CA ARG A 112 -4.70 -24.93 -27.48
C ARG A 112 -5.09 -25.69 -26.23
N VAL A 113 -5.41 -26.97 -26.38
CA VAL A 113 -5.60 -27.88 -25.24
C VAL A 113 -4.22 -28.21 -24.68
N ALA A 114 -4.00 -27.88 -23.42
CA ALA A 114 -2.68 -27.88 -22.78
C ALA A 114 -2.47 -29.06 -21.83
N GLU A 115 -3.53 -29.80 -21.48
CA GLU A 115 -3.44 -30.97 -20.60
C GLU A 115 -4.07 -32.22 -21.24
N GLY A 116 -3.56 -33.38 -20.81
CA GLY A 116 -4.14 -34.67 -21.16
C GLY A 116 -3.67 -35.81 -20.25
N SER A 117 -3.99 -37.04 -20.62
CA SER A 117 -3.58 -38.24 -19.87
C SER A 117 -2.11 -38.60 -20.07
N ILE A 118 -1.40 -38.89 -18.98
CA ILE A 118 -0.04 -39.45 -19.03
C ILE A 118 0.00 -40.90 -19.56
N LYS A 119 -1.15 -41.61 -19.59
CA LYS A 119 -1.23 -43.04 -19.94
C LYS A 119 -1.84 -43.31 -21.31
N VAL A 120 -2.73 -42.45 -21.78
CA VAL A 120 -3.49 -42.69 -23.01
C VAL A 120 -3.15 -41.62 -24.02
N TYR A 121 -2.70 -42.07 -25.20
CA TYR A 121 -2.25 -41.21 -26.28
C TYR A 121 -3.11 -41.45 -27.51
N ILE A 122 -3.43 -40.36 -28.23
CA ILE A 122 -4.13 -40.38 -29.51
C ILE A 122 -3.21 -39.70 -30.52
N ASN A 123 -2.82 -40.46 -31.55
CA ASN A 123 -1.81 -40.03 -32.54
C ASN A 123 -0.51 -39.52 -31.90
N ASN A 124 -0.02 -40.20 -30.86
CA ASN A 124 1.19 -39.87 -30.10
C ASN A 124 1.11 -38.61 -29.21
N PHE A 125 -0.08 -38.03 -29.02
CA PHE A 125 -0.29 -36.92 -28.09
C PHE A 125 -1.23 -37.32 -26.94
N PRO A 126 -1.04 -36.80 -25.71
CA PRO A 126 -1.90 -37.10 -24.58
C PRO A 126 -3.39 -36.88 -24.90
N ALA A 127 -4.24 -37.84 -24.56
CA ALA A 127 -5.68 -37.74 -24.77
C ALA A 127 -6.33 -36.86 -23.69
N SER A 128 -7.10 -35.85 -24.10
CA SER A 128 -7.72 -34.90 -23.17
C SER A 128 -9.14 -35.30 -22.78
N ARG A 129 -9.58 -34.80 -21.63
CA ARG A 129 -10.76 -35.28 -20.89
C ARG A 129 -11.45 -34.14 -20.16
N THR A 130 -12.63 -34.39 -19.64
CA THR A 130 -13.27 -33.49 -18.67
C THR A 130 -12.30 -33.17 -17.54
N GLY A 131 -12.12 -31.90 -17.24
CA GLY A 131 -11.15 -31.45 -16.25
C GLY A 131 -9.83 -30.95 -16.82
N ASP A 132 -9.41 -31.40 -18.00
CA ASP A 132 -8.15 -30.97 -18.61
C ASP A 132 -8.26 -29.52 -19.13
N LYS A 133 -7.17 -28.75 -18.99
CA LYS A 133 -7.14 -27.31 -19.30
C LYS A 133 -6.66 -26.97 -20.70
N LEU A 134 -7.12 -25.81 -21.19
CA LEU A 134 -6.58 -25.12 -22.36
C LEU A 134 -5.51 -24.09 -21.94
N THR A 135 -4.77 -23.54 -22.90
CA THR A 135 -3.75 -22.50 -22.69
C THR A 135 -4.28 -21.25 -22.01
N CYS A 136 -5.59 -20.99 -22.10
CA CYS A 136 -6.24 -19.88 -21.40
C CYS A 136 -6.73 -20.22 -19.98
N SER A 137 -6.41 -21.39 -19.42
CA SER A 137 -6.97 -21.93 -18.15
C SER A 137 -8.42 -22.40 -18.16
N ALA A 138 -9.16 -22.26 -19.27
CA ALA A 138 -10.47 -22.87 -19.41
C ALA A 138 -10.38 -24.39 -19.24
N GLU A 139 -11.31 -24.97 -18.50
CA GLU A 139 -11.44 -26.40 -18.25
C GLU A 139 -12.43 -27.02 -19.24
N ILE A 140 -12.14 -28.20 -19.77
CA ILE A 140 -13.13 -28.96 -20.54
C ILE A 140 -14.24 -29.42 -19.59
N SER A 141 -15.45 -28.88 -19.75
CA SER A 141 -16.57 -29.09 -18.84
C SER A 141 -17.51 -30.21 -19.28
N GLN A 142 -17.49 -30.57 -20.57
CA GLN A 142 -18.31 -31.64 -21.14
C GLN A 142 -17.44 -32.76 -21.72
N GLY A 143 -17.94 -33.99 -21.70
CA GLY A 143 -17.24 -35.14 -22.25
C GLY A 143 -18.19 -36.23 -22.77
N SER A 144 -17.59 -37.32 -23.20
CA SER A 144 -18.29 -38.53 -23.64
C SER A 144 -19.13 -39.15 -22.53
N ARG A 145 -20.33 -39.66 -22.86
CA ARG A 145 -21.25 -40.26 -21.86
C ARG A 145 -20.79 -41.60 -21.31
N ASN A 146 -19.93 -42.31 -22.03
CA ASN A 146 -19.60 -43.72 -21.76
C ASN A 146 -18.15 -44.08 -22.08
N VAL A 147 -17.32 -43.12 -22.50
CA VAL A 147 -15.89 -43.38 -22.75
C VAL A 147 -15.08 -42.63 -21.72
N ILE A 148 -14.33 -43.38 -20.95
CA ILE A 148 -13.53 -42.92 -19.82
C ILE A 148 -12.05 -43.10 -20.19
N ILE A 149 -11.24 -42.09 -19.88
CA ILE A 149 -9.80 -42.14 -20.08
C ILE A 149 -9.13 -41.94 -18.70
N GLY A 150 -8.39 -42.97 -18.27
CA GLY A 150 -7.65 -42.94 -17.00
C GLY A 150 -6.27 -42.29 -17.14
N GLY A 151 -5.58 -42.17 -16.00
CA GLY A 151 -4.22 -41.63 -15.90
C GLY A 151 -4.17 -40.23 -15.29
N SER A 152 -3.04 -39.89 -14.66
CA SER A 152 -2.79 -38.53 -14.16
C SER A 152 -2.69 -37.53 -15.30
N LYS A 153 -2.87 -36.25 -14.97
CA LYS A 153 -2.71 -35.16 -15.93
C LYS A 153 -1.23 -34.95 -16.26
N VAL A 154 -0.95 -34.64 -17.53
CA VAL A 154 0.33 -34.10 -17.97
C VAL A 154 0.06 -32.81 -18.73
N GLN A 155 0.83 -31.77 -18.42
CA GLN A 155 0.79 -30.48 -19.10
C GLN A 155 1.76 -30.51 -20.28
N THR A 156 1.26 -30.22 -21.47
CA THR A 156 2.05 -30.18 -22.73
C THR A 156 2.39 -28.76 -23.16
N ASP A 157 1.61 -27.77 -22.72
CA ASP A 157 1.74 -26.37 -23.12
C ASP A 157 1.58 -25.45 -21.91
N GLU A 158 2.13 -24.24 -21.99
CA GLU A 158 2.00 -23.25 -20.93
C GLU A 158 0.54 -22.80 -20.76
N ILE A 159 0.05 -22.83 -19.52
CA ILE A 159 -1.31 -22.45 -19.16
C ILE A 159 -1.25 -21.07 -18.52
N SER A 160 -1.87 -20.09 -19.16
CA SER A 160 -2.04 -18.74 -18.61
C SER A 160 -3.07 -18.76 -17.49
N PRO A 161 -2.70 -18.46 -16.23
CA PRO A 161 -3.63 -18.49 -15.09
C PRO A 161 -4.81 -17.53 -15.26
N GLU A 162 -5.97 -17.89 -14.72
CA GLU A 162 -7.19 -17.07 -14.82
C GLU A 162 -7.05 -15.73 -14.05
N ILE A 163 -6.31 -15.75 -12.94
CA ILE A 163 -5.82 -14.56 -12.26
C ILE A 163 -4.33 -14.42 -12.57
N PRO A 164 -3.92 -13.36 -13.29
CA PRO A 164 -2.51 -13.16 -13.60
C PRO A 164 -1.64 -13.12 -12.34
N GLU A 165 -0.45 -13.71 -12.40
CA GLU A 165 0.41 -13.88 -11.22
C GLU A 165 0.75 -12.54 -10.54
N TRP A 166 0.95 -11.47 -11.32
CA TRP A 166 1.21 -10.13 -10.79
C TRP A 166 0.06 -9.61 -9.91
N VAL A 167 -1.19 -10.01 -10.18
CA VAL A 167 -2.36 -9.66 -9.36
C VAL A 167 -2.27 -10.37 -8.02
N ASN A 168 -1.96 -11.68 -8.02
CA ASN A 168 -1.77 -12.46 -6.79
C ASN A 168 -0.63 -11.88 -5.93
N TRP A 169 0.51 -11.52 -6.54
CA TRP A 169 1.62 -10.85 -5.84
C TRP A 169 1.24 -9.46 -5.32
N THR A 170 0.47 -8.69 -6.08
CA THR A 170 -0.02 -7.38 -5.65
C THR A 170 -0.94 -7.51 -4.43
N MET A 171 -1.87 -8.48 -4.45
CA MET A 171 -2.75 -8.74 -3.32
C MET A 171 -1.98 -9.20 -2.08
N LEU A 172 -0.96 -10.05 -2.26
CA LEU A 172 -0.07 -10.43 -1.18
C LEU A 172 0.67 -9.22 -0.60
N ALA A 173 1.20 -8.33 -1.45
CA ALA A 173 1.90 -7.13 -1.02
C ALA A 173 0.97 -6.15 -0.27
N VAL A 174 -0.27 -5.98 -0.74
CA VAL A 174 -1.30 -5.18 -0.06
C VAL A 174 -1.61 -5.78 1.32
N GLY A 175 -1.82 -7.11 1.40
CA GLY A 175 -2.08 -7.80 2.66
C GLY A 175 -0.90 -7.71 3.64
N ALA A 176 0.32 -7.92 3.18
CA ALA A 176 1.53 -7.79 3.97
C ALA A 176 1.78 -6.33 4.42
N GLY A 177 1.54 -5.36 3.54
CA GLY A 177 1.64 -3.94 3.85
C GLY A 177 0.64 -3.51 4.92
N ALA A 178 -0.62 -3.94 4.79
CA ALA A 178 -1.63 -3.72 5.83
C ALA A 178 -1.21 -4.32 7.17
N MET A 179 -0.67 -5.55 7.17
CA MET A 179 -0.12 -6.19 8.36
C MET A 179 1.06 -5.42 8.98
N ALA A 180 1.93 -4.85 8.14
CA ALA A 180 3.08 -4.08 8.61
C ALA A 180 2.65 -2.78 9.32
N VAL A 181 1.58 -2.14 8.83
CA VAL A 181 0.98 -0.94 9.43
C VAL A 181 0.29 -1.29 10.75
N LEU A 182 -0.45 -2.40 10.79
CA LEU A 182 -1.24 -2.79 11.96
C LEU A 182 -0.42 -3.40 13.10
N ALA A 183 0.69 -4.06 12.77
CA ALA A 183 1.54 -4.74 13.73
C ALA A 183 2.99 -4.23 13.62
N SER A 184 3.82 -4.91 12.82
CA SER A 184 5.20 -4.50 12.59
C SER A 184 5.73 -5.10 11.28
N PRO A 185 6.80 -4.54 10.70
CA PRO A 185 7.46 -5.13 9.54
C PRO A 185 7.94 -6.57 9.79
N ALA A 186 8.43 -6.88 11.00
CA ALA A 186 8.91 -8.22 11.33
C ALA A 186 7.77 -9.24 11.38
N ILE A 187 6.63 -8.86 11.99
CA ILE A 187 5.42 -9.68 11.99
C ILE A 187 4.91 -9.88 10.57
N ALA A 188 4.78 -8.82 9.78
CA ALA A 188 4.28 -8.91 8.40
C ALA A 188 5.14 -9.84 7.54
N LEU A 189 6.47 -9.69 7.60
CA LEU A 189 7.40 -10.53 6.83
C LEU A 189 7.33 -11.99 7.27
N LEU A 190 7.46 -12.26 8.58
CA LEU A 190 7.50 -13.64 9.09
C LEU A 190 6.15 -14.33 8.98
N SER A 191 5.03 -13.62 9.14
CA SER A 191 3.70 -14.16 8.84
C SER A 191 3.55 -14.51 7.37
N THR A 192 4.03 -13.68 6.46
CA THR A 192 3.96 -13.96 5.01
C THR A 192 4.79 -15.20 4.66
N LEU A 193 6.05 -15.25 5.10
CA LEU A 193 6.93 -16.40 4.86
C LEU A 193 6.41 -17.66 5.52
N GLY A 194 5.92 -17.55 6.76
CA GLY A 194 5.28 -18.63 7.48
C GLY A 194 4.08 -19.17 6.72
N ALA A 195 3.25 -18.29 6.15
CA ALA A 195 2.08 -18.70 5.37
C ALA A 195 2.45 -19.38 4.05
N MET A 196 3.46 -18.88 3.32
CA MET A 196 3.95 -19.55 2.12
C MET A 196 4.49 -20.95 2.44
N GLY A 197 5.32 -21.06 3.48
CA GLY A 197 5.88 -22.34 3.92
C GLY A 197 4.81 -23.31 4.44
N GLY A 198 3.91 -22.82 5.28
CA GLY A 198 2.79 -23.59 5.80
C GLY A 198 1.84 -24.05 4.70
N GLY A 199 1.55 -23.19 3.72
CA GLY A 199 0.70 -23.55 2.57
C GLY A 199 1.33 -24.62 1.70
N THR A 200 2.65 -24.55 1.47
CA THR A 200 3.38 -25.59 0.73
C THR A 200 3.30 -26.95 1.44
N VAL A 201 3.56 -26.97 2.75
CA VAL A 201 3.45 -28.20 3.56
C VAL A 201 2.01 -28.71 3.60
N GLY A 202 1.04 -27.81 3.73
CA GLY A 202 -0.38 -28.13 3.74
C GLY A 202 -0.88 -28.70 2.41
N SER A 203 -0.42 -28.14 1.28
CA SER A 203 -0.70 -28.66 -0.06
C SER A 203 -0.11 -30.05 -0.25
N TYR A 204 1.15 -30.25 0.15
CA TYR A 204 1.79 -31.57 0.07
C TYR A 204 1.06 -32.62 0.90
N ALA A 205 0.76 -32.32 2.18
CA ALA A 205 0.01 -33.21 3.05
C ALA A 205 -1.41 -33.47 2.53
N GLY A 206 -2.10 -32.43 2.06
CA GLY A 206 -3.44 -32.55 1.48
C GLY A 206 -3.46 -33.38 0.20
N GLY A 207 -2.45 -33.23 -0.67
CA GLY A 207 -2.29 -34.05 -1.87
C GLY A 207 -2.05 -35.54 -1.54
N MET A 208 -1.27 -35.83 -0.50
CA MET A 208 -1.08 -37.21 -0.03
C MET A 208 -2.36 -37.81 0.57
N LEU A 209 -3.14 -37.03 1.33
CA LEU A 209 -4.33 -37.50 2.04
C LEU A 209 -5.57 -37.60 1.16
N PHE A 210 -5.77 -36.64 0.26
CA PHE A 210 -7.01 -36.47 -0.51
C PHE A 210 -6.82 -36.65 -2.01
N GLY A 211 -5.57 -36.80 -2.47
CA GLY A 211 -5.21 -36.92 -3.88
C GLY A 211 -4.86 -35.58 -4.52
N GLU A 212 -3.99 -35.64 -5.52
CA GLU A 212 -3.52 -34.48 -6.27
C GLU A 212 -4.67 -33.83 -7.07
N GLY A 213 -4.78 -32.51 -6.97
CA GLY A 213 -5.85 -31.70 -7.59
C GLY A 213 -7.18 -31.74 -6.85
N SER A 214 -7.31 -32.51 -5.77
CA SER A 214 -8.54 -32.59 -4.97
C SER A 214 -8.84 -31.29 -4.22
N ASP A 215 -10.12 -31.08 -3.90
CA ASP A 215 -10.51 -29.97 -3.03
C ASP A 215 -9.89 -30.08 -1.63
N GLY A 216 -9.66 -31.31 -1.14
CA GLY A 216 -8.97 -31.56 0.12
C GLY A 216 -7.51 -31.06 0.11
N GLN A 217 -6.80 -31.19 -1.02
CA GLN A 217 -5.47 -30.59 -1.18
C GLN A 217 -5.53 -29.06 -1.10
N LYS A 218 -6.49 -28.43 -1.78
CA LYS A 218 -6.65 -26.97 -1.79
C LYS A 218 -6.95 -26.44 -0.38
N TRP A 219 -7.84 -27.09 0.36
CA TRP A 219 -8.11 -26.77 1.76
C TRP A 219 -6.89 -27.01 2.65
N GLY A 220 -6.15 -28.10 2.42
CA GLY A 220 -4.89 -28.39 3.10
C GLY A 220 -3.89 -27.24 2.94
N MET A 221 -3.74 -26.72 1.72
CA MET A 221 -2.90 -25.57 1.42
C MET A 221 -3.34 -24.32 2.21
N LEU A 222 -4.64 -23.98 2.21
CA LEU A 222 -5.14 -22.82 2.95
C LEU A 222 -4.98 -22.96 4.47
N ILE A 223 -5.32 -24.12 5.02
CA ILE A 223 -5.18 -24.39 6.46
C ILE A 223 -3.71 -24.31 6.86
N GLY A 224 -2.83 -24.92 6.05
CA GLY A 224 -1.39 -24.85 6.23
C GLY A 224 -0.88 -23.41 6.22
N SER A 225 -1.35 -22.58 5.29
CA SER A 225 -0.91 -21.18 5.20
C SER A 225 -1.38 -20.34 6.38
N VAL A 226 -2.60 -20.57 6.89
CA VAL A 226 -3.09 -19.91 8.10
C VAL A 226 -2.26 -20.32 9.33
N ILE A 227 -1.99 -21.62 9.51
CA ILE A 227 -1.17 -22.12 10.64
C ILE A 227 0.25 -21.57 10.55
N GLY A 228 0.86 -21.64 9.38
CA GLY A 228 2.20 -21.14 9.14
C GLY A 228 2.30 -19.63 9.35
N GLY A 229 1.30 -18.86 8.88
CA GLY A 229 1.23 -17.42 9.10
C GLY A 229 1.07 -17.02 10.57
N GLY A 230 0.29 -17.81 11.34
CA GLY A 230 0.19 -17.65 12.79
C GLY A 230 1.50 -17.96 13.53
N ALA A 231 2.21 -19.02 13.13
CA ALA A 231 3.54 -19.32 13.65
C ALA A 231 4.54 -18.19 13.32
N GLY A 232 4.48 -17.67 12.09
CA GLY A 232 5.24 -16.51 11.65
C GLY A 232 4.95 -15.25 12.46
N MET A 233 3.69 -14.98 12.79
CA MET A 233 3.29 -13.86 13.65
C MET A 233 3.93 -13.98 15.04
N LYS A 234 3.85 -15.17 15.64
CA LYS A 234 4.47 -15.44 16.95
C LYS A 234 5.99 -15.30 16.90
N GLY A 235 6.60 -15.72 15.79
CA GLY A 235 8.02 -15.51 15.51
C GLY A 235 8.39 -14.02 15.41
N GLY A 236 7.59 -13.24 14.67
CA GLY A 236 7.74 -11.79 14.54
C GLY A 236 7.58 -11.06 15.87
N ALA A 237 6.56 -11.40 16.66
CA ALA A 237 6.38 -10.83 17.99
C ALA A 237 7.56 -11.16 18.92
N ARG A 238 8.10 -12.38 18.86
CA ARG A 238 9.33 -12.77 19.60
C ARG A 238 10.55 -12.01 19.12
N PHE A 239 10.70 -11.82 17.80
CA PHE A 239 11.79 -11.05 17.22
C PHE A 239 11.70 -9.58 17.65
N ASP A 240 10.51 -8.98 17.62
CA ASP A 240 10.30 -7.61 18.08
C ASP A 240 10.56 -7.47 19.57
N ALA A 241 10.09 -8.41 20.40
CA ALA A 241 10.38 -8.44 21.83
C ALA A 241 11.88 -8.60 22.11
N TRP A 242 12.58 -9.45 21.35
CA TRP A 242 14.04 -9.60 21.44
C TRP A 242 14.77 -8.34 20.97
N ARG A 243 14.31 -7.70 19.90
CA ARG A 243 14.86 -6.45 19.38
C ARG A 243 14.66 -5.29 20.36
N ALA A 244 13.51 -5.26 21.04
CA ALA A 244 13.18 -4.29 22.08
C ALA A 244 13.91 -4.58 23.42
N GLY A 245 14.19 -5.85 23.71
CA GLY A 245 14.90 -6.31 24.90
C GLY A 245 16.43 -6.30 24.75
N LYS A 246 16.95 -6.23 23.53
CA LYS A 246 18.32 -5.78 23.30
C LYS A 246 18.39 -4.30 23.70
N PRO A 247 19.44 -3.85 24.41
CA PRO A 247 19.75 -2.44 24.34
C PRO A 247 19.82 -2.13 22.85
N VAL A 248 18.98 -1.21 22.39
CA VAL A 248 19.28 -0.50 21.15
C VAL A 248 20.73 -0.11 21.35
N LEU A 249 21.65 -0.72 20.58
CA LEU A 249 22.96 -0.13 20.44
C LEU A 249 22.60 1.29 20.06
N GLU A 250 22.79 2.24 21.00
CA GLU A 250 22.65 3.66 20.72
C GLU A 250 23.27 3.82 19.34
N PRO A 251 22.51 4.32 18.35
CA PRO A 251 22.86 4.24 16.94
C PRO A 251 24.33 4.54 16.85
N VAL A 252 25.19 3.53 16.54
CA VAL A 252 26.62 3.51 16.91
C VAL A 252 27.04 4.95 16.96
N LYS A 253 27.08 5.53 18.18
CA LYS A 253 27.58 6.90 18.31
C LYS A 253 28.88 6.75 17.56
N PRO A 254 29.09 7.48 16.44
CA PRO A 254 30.33 7.32 15.74
C PRO A 254 31.39 7.43 16.83
N ASN A 255 32.52 6.76 16.72
CA ASN A 255 33.63 7.10 17.60
C ASN A 255 34.10 8.51 17.20
N ILE A 256 33.22 9.48 17.47
CA ILE A 256 33.37 10.90 17.56
C ILE A 256 34.32 10.92 18.73
N SER A 257 35.62 11.03 18.45
CA SER A 257 36.60 11.32 19.49
C SER A 257 35.97 12.34 20.45
N ALA A 258 36.16 12.24 21.77
CA ALA A 258 35.56 13.17 22.73
C ALA A 258 35.69 14.64 22.24
N ARG A 259 36.81 14.95 21.59
CA ARG A 259 37.08 16.19 20.85
C ARG A 259 36.01 16.57 19.81
N ARG A 260 35.57 15.68 18.92
CA ARG A 260 34.53 15.99 17.92
C ARG A 260 33.14 16.18 18.56
N ALA A 261 32.85 15.54 19.70
CA ALA A 261 31.59 15.74 20.43
C ALA A 261 31.61 17.11 21.11
N GLU A 262 32.71 17.42 21.81
CA GLU A 262 33.00 18.74 22.38
C GLU A 262 32.94 19.82 21.29
N LEU A 263 33.55 19.59 20.12
CA LEU A 263 33.48 20.54 19.01
C LEU A 263 32.06 20.61 18.41
N ASN A 264 31.25 19.56 18.42
CA ASN A 264 29.89 19.64 17.91
C ASN A 264 29.02 20.50 18.85
N GLU A 265 29.13 20.27 20.15
CA GLU A 265 28.46 21.07 21.18
C GLU A 265 28.92 22.54 21.14
N LYS A 266 30.24 22.78 21.13
CA LYS A 266 30.83 24.13 21.06
C LYS A 266 30.39 24.94 19.84
N PHE A 267 30.13 24.27 18.71
CA PHE A 267 29.75 24.91 17.46
C PHE A 267 28.28 24.68 17.07
N GLY A 268 27.43 24.18 17.97
CA GLY A 268 26.00 23.99 17.73
C GLY A 268 25.64 23.04 16.58
N ARG A 269 26.43 21.99 16.36
CA ARG A 269 26.25 20.99 15.29
C ARG A 269 25.52 19.76 15.82
N THR A 270 24.59 19.22 15.04
CA THR A 270 23.76 18.06 15.42
C THR A 270 24.55 16.76 15.45
N GLY A 271 25.68 16.69 14.75
CA GLY A 271 26.53 15.51 14.65
C GLY A 271 26.26 14.65 13.41
N ASP A 272 25.12 14.83 12.77
CA ASP A 272 24.84 14.34 11.42
C ASP A 272 25.25 15.41 10.39
N ILE A 273 26.25 15.08 9.57
CA ILE A 273 26.80 16.01 8.58
C ILE A 273 25.75 16.45 7.54
N ASN A 274 24.85 15.56 7.12
CA ASN A 274 23.85 15.87 6.11
C ASN A 274 22.77 16.77 6.69
N ARG A 275 22.36 16.50 7.94
CA ARG A 275 21.45 17.38 8.68
C ARG A 275 22.06 18.76 8.88
N ASP A 276 23.33 18.84 9.29
CA ASP A 276 24.04 20.10 9.47
C ASP A 276 24.25 20.88 8.16
N ILE A 277 24.42 20.18 7.03
CA ILE A 277 24.50 20.80 5.70
C ILE A 277 23.13 21.40 5.32
N ASN A 278 22.04 20.66 5.53
CA ASN A 278 20.69 21.12 5.21
C ASN A 278 20.27 22.31 6.08
N ILE A 279 20.52 22.27 7.39
CA ILE A 279 20.23 23.39 8.30
C ILE A 279 20.98 24.65 7.84
N ARG A 280 22.26 24.52 7.48
CA ARG A 280 23.07 25.65 6.97
C ARG A 280 22.59 26.16 5.62
N ALA A 281 22.18 25.27 4.72
CA ALA A 281 21.61 25.65 3.43
C ALA A 281 20.29 26.41 3.62
N ASN A 282 19.40 25.90 4.47
CA ASN A 282 18.14 26.54 4.83
C ASN A 282 18.39 27.91 5.48
N GLN A 283 19.31 27.99 6.46
CA GLN A 283 19.70 29.25 7.08
C GLN A 283 20.18 30.27 6.04
N LYS A 284 20.99 29.85 5.08
CA LYS A 284 21.46 30.73 4.00
C LYS A 284 20.29 31.22 3.13
N ILE A 285 19.35 30.35 2.76
CA ILE A 285 18.16 30.74 2.00
C ILE A 285 17.34 31.80 2.76
N VAL A 286 17.10 31.57 4.06
CA VAL A 286 16.37 32.52 4.92
C VAL A 286 17.09 33.86 4.98
N ASP A 287 18.38 33.86 5.32
CA ASP A 287 19.17 35.08 5.50
C ASP A 287 19.27 35.88 4.19
N ASP A 288 19.60 35.22 3.07
CA ASP A 288 19.72 35.86 1.77
C ASP A 288 18.37 36.42 1.30
N PHE A 289 17.29 35.67 1.49
CA PHE A 289 15.95 36.15 1.14
C PHE A 289 15.56 37.36 2.00
N MET A 290 15.73 37.30 3.32
CA MET A 290 15.42 38.43 4.21
C MET A 290 16.24 39.68 3.88
N ARG A 291 17.54 39.53 3.57
CA ARG A 291 18.37 40.64 3.07
C ARG A 291 17.84 41.21 1.76
N SER A 292 17.45 40.35 0.81
CA SER A 292 16.86 40.79 -0.47
C SER A 292 15.54 41.56 -0.30
N GLN A 293 14.82 41.28 0.78
CA GLN A 293 13.57 41.93 1.17
C GLN A 293 13.80 43.19 2.04
N GLY A 294 15.05 43.60 2.27
CA GLY A 294 15.41 44.81 3.03
C GLY A 294 15.26 44.68 4.54
N VAL A 295 15.25 43.46 5.08
CA VAL A 295 15.24 43.24 6.53
C VAL A 295 16.58 43.68 7.12
N GLU A 296 16.53 44.45 8.20
CA GLU A 296 17.72 44.89 8.94
C GLU A 296 18.50 43.69 9.50
N GLU A 297 19.83 43.67 9.31
CA GLU A 297 20.68 42.53 9.68
C GLU A 297 20.55 42.16 11.17
N SER A 298 20.30 43.14 12.04
CA SER A 298 20.09 42.94 13.48
C SER A 298 18.82 42.14 13.81
N LYS A 299 17.81 42.16 12.92
CA LYS A 299 16.50 41.51 13.11
C LYS A 299 16.41 40.11 12.51
N ILE A 300 17.29 39.78 11.55
CA ILE A 300 17.31 38.48 10.88
C ILE A 300 17.40 37.32 11.88
N PRO A 301 18.28 37.34 12.91
CA PRO A 301 18.34 36.25 13.89
C PRO A 301 17.03 36.01 14.64
N ALA A 302 16.29 37.09 14.97
CA ALA A 302 15.02 37.01 15.67
C ALA A 302 13.89 36.49 14.78
N TYR A 303 13.90 36.79 13.48
CA TYR A 303 12.93 36.17 12.56
C TYR A 303 13.27 34.71 12.27
N ARG A 304 14.56 34.39 12.18
CA ARG A 304 15.03 33.04 11.93
C ARG A 304 14.73 32.09 13.08
N SER A 305 14.69 32.55 14.33
CA SER A 305 14.36 31.68 15.48
C SER A 305 12.95 31.10 15.42
N GLY A 306 12.02 31.78 14.73
CA GLY A 306 10.66 31.27 14.48
C GLY A 306 10.56 30.30 13.31
N ILE A 307 11.65 30.02 12.58
CA ILE A 307 11.69 29.10 11.45
C ILE A 307 12.37 27.80 11.84
N ASP A 308 11.69 26.68 11.59
CA ASP A 308 12.28 25.35 11.75
C ASP A 308 13.19 25.05 10.56
N LEU A 309 14.49 25.28 10.76
CA LEU A 309 15.53 25.06 9.76
C LEU A 309 15.84 23.58 9.49
N GLU A 310 15.29 22.66 10.31
CA GLU A 310 15.39 21.24 10.03
C GLU A 310 14.40 20.80 8.96
N GLN A 311 13.31 21.54 8.81
CA GLN A 311 12.32 21.33 7.76
C GLN A 311 12.72 22.06 6.48
N ARG A 312 12.09 21.67 5.38
CA ARG A 312 12.35 22.26 4.07
C ARG A 312 11.97 23.75 4.04
N VAL A 313 12.92 24.60 3.66
CA VAL A 313 12.72 26.03 3.39
C VAL A 313 12.87 26.29 1.89
N THR A 314 11.90 26.97 1.29
CA THR A 314 11.89 27.28 -0.16
C THR A 314 11.45 28.71 -0.41
N ILE A 315 11.92 29.28 -1.52
CA ILE A 315 11.39 30.53 -2.07
C ILE A 315 10.41 30.13 -3.18
N GLU A 316 9.17 30.59 -3.09
CA GLU A 316 8.13 30.26 -4.06
C GLU A 316 7.39 31.51 -4.50
N THR A 317 6.95 31.53 -5.76
CA THR A 317 6.19 32.63 -6.34
C THR A 317 4.70 32.42 -6.12
N ILE A 318 4.07 33.34 -5.42
CA ILE A 318 2.62 33.40 -5.27
C ILE A 318 2.03 34.26 -6.40
N ASN A 319 1.02 33.71 -7.08
CA ASN A 319 0.34 34.39 -8.18
C ASN A 319 -0.68 35.42 -7.68
N LYS A 320 -0.94 36.44 -8.51
CA LYS A 320 -2.02 37.41 -8.30
C LYS A 320 -3.36 36.70 -8.05
N GLY A 321 -4.16 37.24 -7.13
CA GLY A 321 -5.48 36.76 -6.77
C GLY A 321 -5.50 35.69 -5.67
N LYS A 322 -4.33 35.18 -5.25
CA LYS A 322 -4.25 34.22 -4.14
C LYS A 322 -4.59 34.89 -2.81
N ILE A 323 -5.33 34.15 -1.98
CA ILE A 323 -5.73 34.54 -0.64
C ILE A 323 -4.72 33.97 0.35
N ALA A 324 -4.30 34.79 1.31
CA ALA A 324 -3.49 34.40 2.43
C ALA A 324 -4.11 34.97 3.71
N TYR A 325 -3.87 34.30 4.82
CA TYR A 325 -4.47 34.57 6.12
C TYR A 325 -3.39 35.00 7.10
N GLN A 326 -3.68 36.00 7.91
CA GLN A 326 -2.77 36.48 8.95
C GLN A 326 -3.50 36.57 10.28
N ASN A 327 -2.92 35.95 11.30
CA ASN A 327 -3.38 36.06 12.69
C ASN A 327 -2.89 37.41 13.26
N GLN A 328 -3.82 38.29 13.62
CA GLN A 328 -3.53 39.64 14.11
C GLN A 328 -4.30 39.92 15.40
N SER A 329 -3.72 40.72 16.31
CA SER A 329 -4.56 41.33 17.35
C SER A 329 -5.59 42.26 16.69
N PRO A 330 -6.83 42.33 17.20
CA PRO A 330 -7.86 43.24 16.69
C PRO A 330 -7.34 44.68 16.57
N GLY A 331 -7.62 45.33 15.44
CA GLY A 331 -7.18 46.70 15.15
C GLY A 331 -5.67 46.89 14.87
N ASN A 332 -4.87 45.82 14.87
CA ASN A 332 -3.44 45.91 14.63
C ASN A 332 -3.08 45.98 13.13
N TRP A 333 -1.88 46.49 12.83
CA TRP A 333 -1.33 46.58 11.48
C TRP A 333 -0.99 45.22 10.86
N GLN A 334 -0.90 45.21 9.54
CA GLN A 334 -0.41 44.06 8.77
C GLN A 334 1.07 43.79 9.02
N GLY A 335 1.36 42.56 9.41
CA GLY A 335 2.70 41.99 9.58
C GLY A 335 3.23 41.32 8.31
N ASN A 336 4.36 40.62 8.46
CA ASN A 336 5.12 40.03 7.35
C ASN A 336 4.89 38.52 7.18
N TRP A 337 4.13 37.89 8.07
CA TRP A 337 3.92 36.44 8.14
C TRP A 337 2.49 36.08 7.76
N TYR A 338 2.33 35.08 6.92
CA TYR A 338 1.04 34.65 6.39
C TYR A 338 0.92 33.12 6.44
N SER A 339 -0.30 32.62 6.45
CA SER A 339 -0.67 31.24 6.14
C SER A 339 -1.44 31.22 4.83
N LEU A 340 -1.27 30.19 3.99
CA LEU A 340 -2.13 29.97 2.82
C LEU A 340 -3.32 29.04 3.12
N ASP A 341 -3.48 28.68 4.39
CA ASP A 341 -4.57 27.86 4.90
C ASP A 341 -5.22 28.56 6.10
N GLU A 342 -6.51 28.85 5.95
CA GLU A 342 -7.35 29.51 6.96
C GLU A 342 -7.47 28.69 8.24
N SER A 343 -7.48 27.37 8.10
CA SER A 343 -7.72 26.44 9.19
C SER A 343 -6.48 26.24 10.07
N THR A 344 -5.31 26.77 9.68
CA THR A 344 -4.09 26.65 10.46
C THR A 344 -4.18 27.54 11.72
N PRO A 345 -4.24 26.95 12.92
CA PRO A 345 -4.40 27.71 14.15
C PRO A 345 -3.12 28.47 14.52
N ALA A 346 -3.26 29.58 15.23
CA ALA A 346 -2.16 30.42 15.71
C ALA A 346 -1.03 29.62 16.39
N THR A 347 -1.38 28.66 17.27
CA THR A 347 -0.40 27.82 17.98
C THR A 347 0.52 27.02 17.04
N LYS A 348 0.00 26.56 15.89
CA LYS A 348 0.80 25.84 14.88
C LYS A 348 1.74 26.78 14.13
N LEU A 349 1.41 28.06 14.02
CA LEU A 349 2.25 29.10 13.42
C LEU A 349 3.27 29.69 14.39
N GLY A 350 3.45 29.09 15.58
CA GLY A 350 4.43 29.56 16.55
C GLY A 350 4.04 30.87 17.24
N ILE A 351 2.73 31.18 17.32
CA ILE A 351 2.22 32.41 17.94
C ILE A 351 1.07 32.11 18.92
N ASN A 352 0.97 32.93 19.96
CA ASN A 352 -0.12 32.87 20.94
C ASN A 352 -1.48 33.14 20.23
N PRO A 353 -2.52 32.30 20.47
CA PRO A 353 -3.89 32.55 20.00
C PRO A 353 -4.51 33.84 20.54
N GLU A 354 -4.03 34.34 21.68
CA GLU A 354 -4.43 35.61 22.26
C GLU A 354 -3.41 36.71 21.92
N GLY A 355 -3.88 37.95 21.86
CA GLY A 355 -3.05 39.13 21.66
C GLY A 355 -3.58 40.31 22.47
N GLN A 356 -2.69 41.24 22.78
CA GLN A 356 -3.07 42.48 23.44
C GLN A 356 -3.54 43.52 22.40
N VAL A 357 -4.68 44.15 22.65
CA VAL A 357 -5.14 45.32 21.89
C VAL A 357 -4.26 46.51 22.27
N ARG A 358 -3.69 47.16 21.26
CA ARG A 358 -2.78 48.29 21.43
C ARG A 358 -3.46 49.41 22.22
N ASP A 359 -2.69 50.04 23.11
CA ASP A 359 -3.08 51.23 23.90
C ASP A 359 -4.25 51.04 24.89
N THR A 360 -4.81 49.83 25.03
CA THR A 360 -5.89 49.52 25.99
C THR A 360 -5.53 48.46 27.02
N GLY A 361 -4.50 47.65 26.74
CA GLY A 361 -4.05 46.57 27.61
C GLY A 361 -4.97 45.34 27.63
N LEU A 362 -6.11 45.38 26.92
CA LEU A 362 -7.09 44.30 26.83
C LEU A 362 -6.49 43.10 26.08
N ILE A 363 -6.56 41.92 26.70
CA ILE A 363 -6.17 40.64 26.07
C ILE A 363 -7.41 40.06 25.41
N VAL A 364 -7.32 39.79 24.11
CA VAL A 364 -8.41 39.27 23.29
C VAL A 364 -7.90 38.19 22.33
N PRO A 365 -8.75 37.27 21.86
CA PRO A 365 -8.38 36.35 20.80
C PRO A 365 -7.90 37.10 19.54
N LYS A 366 -6.88 36.57 18.86
CA LYS A 366 -6.44 37.09 17.57
C LYS A 366 -7.49 36.81 16.50
N GLU A 367 -7.65 37.75 15.60
CA GLU A 367 -8.49 37.62 14.42
C GLU A 367 -7.66 37.07 13.26
N VAL A 368 -8.26 36.16 12.49
CA VAL A 368 -7.71 35.69 11.22
C VAL A 368 -8.20 36.64 10.13
N LYS A 369 -7.31 37.48 9.61
CA LYS A 369 -7.63 38.39 8.50
C LYS A 369 -7.16 37.83 7.16
N ALA A 370 -8.05 37.88 6.17
CA ALA A 370 -7.74 37.50 4.81
C ALA A 370 -7.12 38.67 4.03
N TYR A 371 -6.13 38.37 3.20
CA TYR A 371 -5.45 39.29 2.30
C TYR A 371 -5.37 38.67 0.91
N GLN A 372 -5.58 39.47 -0.13
CA GLN A 372 -5.43 39.04 -1.52
C GLN A 372 -4.18 39.65 -2.15
N ALA A 373 -3.39 38.82 -2.83
CA ALA A 373 -2.22 39.27 -3.59
C ALA A 373 -2.63 40.04 -4.85
N GLN A 374 -2.26 41.32 -4.94
CA GLN A 374 -2.57 42.17 -6.09
C GLN A 374 -1.63 41.98 -7.29
N GLN A 375 -0.46 41.41 -7.03
CA GLN A 375 0.54 41.09 -8.05
C GLN A 375 1.30 39.81 -7.66
N LYS A 376 2.12 39.30 -8.59
CA LYS A 376 3.00 38.18 -8.29
C LYS A 376 4.04 38.59 -7.24
N VAL A 377 4.28 37.74 -6.25
CA VAL A 377 5.23 38.00 -5.18
C VAL A 377 5.98 36.73 -4.81
N GLU A 378 7.30 36.83 -4.67
CA GLU A 378 8.11 35.77 -4.09
C GLU A 378 7.99 35.81 -2.57
N MET A 379 7.78 34.64 -1.99
CA MET A 379 7.65 34.46 -0.55
C MET A 379 8.53 33.31 -0.08
N LEU A 380 9.04 33.43 1.15
CA LEU A 380 9.76 32.36 1.81
C LEU A 380 8.75 31.45 2.49
N ARG A 381 8.66 30.20 2.04
CA ARG A 381 7.87 29.13 2.65
C ARG A 381 8.73 28.38 3.66
N SER A 382 8.23 28.22 4.88
CA SER A 382 8.90 27.45 5.92
C SER A 382 7.91 26.83 6.92
N SER A 383 8.42 26.01 7.83
CA SER A 383 7.66 25.51 8.99
C SER A 383 7.98 26.37 10.21
N ALA A 384 6.99 26.59 11.08
CA ALA A 384 7.17 27.33 12.33
C ALA A 384 7.84 26.47 13.41
N THR A 385 8.81 27.03 14.12
CA THR A 385 9.41 26.40 15.31
C THR A 385 8.44 26.49 16.50
N PRO A 386 8.33 25.46 17.35
CA PRO A 386 7.69 25.60 18.65
C PRO A 386 8.44 26.66 19.48
N ALA A 387 7.78 27.75 19.83
CA ALA A 387 8.37 28.84 20.58
C ALA A 387 7.59 29.16 21.87
N LEU A 388 8.28 29.69 22.86
CA LEU A 388 7.64 30.38 23.98
C LEU A 388 7.35 31.81 23.51
N ASP A 389 6.09 32.09 23.16
CA ASP A 389 5.65 33.41 22.75
C ASP A 389 5.59 34.33 23.97
N THR A 390 6.61 35.18 24.10
CA THR A 390 6.73 36.22 25.14
C THR A 390 6.41 37.62 24.62
N TRP A 391 5.96 37.74 23.36
CA TRP A 391 5.82 39.03 22.67
C TRP A 391 4.37 39.40 22.35
N SER A 392 3.47 38.44 22.21
CA SER A 392 2.04 38.69 21.93
C SER A 392 1.28 39.19 23.16
N VAL A 393 1.60 38.63 24.33
CA VAL A 393 1.10 39.05 25.65
C VAL A 393 2.28 38.95 26.63
N PRO A 394 3.06 40.02 26.82
CA PRO A 394 4.31 39.95 27.59
C PRO A 394 4.16 39.38 29.01
N ASP A 395 3.05 39.70 29.69
CA ASP A 395 2.78 39.25 31.05
C ASP A 395 2.25 37.80 31.13
N LYS A 396 1.95 37.16 29.99
CA LYS A 396 1.47 35.77 29.91
C LYS A 396 2.16 35.02 28.76
N PRO A 397 3.42 34.57 28.96
CA PRO A 397 4.10 33.73 28.01
C PRO A 397 3.29 32.48 27.65
N PHE A 398 3.23 32.13 26.37
CA PHE A 398 2.46 30.99 25.88
C PHE A 398 3.33 30.04 25.07
N GLN A 399 3.35 28.77 25.45
CA GLN A 399 4.09 27.74 24.73
C GLN A 399 3.29 27.31 23.49
N THR A 400 3.82 27.62 22.31
CA THR A 400 3.16 27.30 21.04
C THR A 400 3.59 25.91 20.55
N GLU A 401 2.74 25.25 19.78
CA GLU A 401 3.01 23.92 19.21
C GLU A 401 4.00 23.94 18.04
N GLY A 402 3.98 24.98 17.19
CA GLY A 402 4.76 25.01 15.95
C GLY A 402 4.31 23.95 14.92
N GLY A 403 5.10 23.78 13.86
CA GLY A 403 4.90 22.79 12.79
C GLY A 403 3.94 23.19 11.67
N GLY A 404 3.22 24.30 11.80
CA GLY A 404 2.41 24.89 10.73
C GLY A 404 3.28 25.51 9.63
N ILE A 405 2.75 25.53 8.40
CA ILE A 405 3.43 26.16 7.27
C ILE A 405 3.17 27.67 7.31
N GLN A 406 4.25 28.44 7.28
CA GLN A 406 4.22 29.89 7.30
C GLN A 406 4.95 30.47 6.09
N TRP A 407 4.54 31.67 5.70
CA TRP A 407 4.99 32.36 4.51
C TRP A 407 5.43 33.78 4.87
N PHE A 408 6.65 34.15 4.48
CA PHE A 408 7.24 35.45 4.84
C PHE A 408 7.49 36.34 3.63
N THR A 409 7.12 37.62 3.74
CA THR A 409 7.52 38.71 2.83
C THR A 409 7.42 40.07 3.54
N THR A 410 8.28 41.03 3.19
CA THR A 410 8.17 42.42 3.66
C THR A 410 7.32 43.30 2.75
N LYS A 411 6.97 42.81 1.54
CA LYS A 411 6.18 43.51 0.53
C LYS A 411 4.68 43.49 0.86
N ARG A 412 4.32 44.13 1.98
CA ARG A 412 2.95 44.17 2.52
C ARG A 412 1.98 44.92 1.61
N ASP A 413 2.47 45.90 0.87
CA ASP A 413 1.73 46.71 -0.11
C ASP A 413 1.09 45.86 -1.23
N ILE A 414 1.61 44.67 -1.50
CA ILE A 414 1.07 43.72 -2.48
C ILE A 414 -0.21 43.05 -1.95
N TRP A 415 -0.38 42.98 -0.64
CA TRP A 415 -1.40 42.20 0.03
C TRP A 415 -2.46 43.15 0.59
N THR A 416 -3.60 43.22 -0.08
CA THR A 416 -4.71 44.08 0.36
C THR A 416 -5.72 43.28 1.18
N PRO A 417 -6.34 43.85 2.23
CA PRO A 417 -7.43 43.20 2.95
C PRO A 417 -8.50 42.69 1.97
N TYR A 418 -8.90 41.44 2.15
CA TYR A 418 -9.95 40.78 1.37
C TYR A 418 -11.18 40.65 2.25
N ASN A 419 -12.23 41.39 1.89
CA ASN A 419 -13.56 41.23 2.46
C ASN A 419 -14.37 40.48 1.41
N GLU A 420 -14.92 39.33 1.77
CA GLU A 420 -15.82 38.54 0.90
C GLU A 420 -17.07 39.32 0.47
#